data_AF-I4DPQ5-F1
#
_entry.id   AF-I4DPQ5-F1
#
_cell.length_a   1.000
_cell.length_b   1.000
_cell.length_c   1.000
_cell.angle_alpha   90.00
_cell.angle_beta   90.00
_cell.angle_gamma   90.00
#
_symmetry.space_group_name_H-M   'P 1'
#
loop_
_entity.id
_entity.type
_entity.pdbx_description
1 polymer ?
#
loop_
_entity_poly.entity_id
_entity_poly.type
_entity_poly.pdbx_seq_one_letter_code
_entity_poly.pdbx_strand_id
1 'polypeptide(L)'
;MAILNRVVDMIEDMPNIQWIFLADDDTILGVQRLCEVLSCYRGGAALTLLGERYGYGYGKRETAAKGYDYITGGGGHSGQCGRGACTAHLRLRRAQRTRRHDTRRLRQAT
;
A
#
# COMPACT_ATOMS: atom_id res chain seq x y z
N MET A 1 -2.29 -4.17 -12.57
CA MET A 1 -2.04 -3.17 -11.51
C MET A 1 -1.91 -1.75 -12.08
N ALA A 2 -2.93 -1.22 -12.77
CA ALA A 2 -2.88 0.14 -13.32
C ALA A 2 -3.41 1.18 -12.30
N ILE A 3 -4.53 0.85 -11.64
CA ILE A 3 -5.21 1.75 -10.69
C ILE A 3 -4.34 2.07 -9.47
N LEU A 4 -3.67 1.06 -8.87
CA LEU A 4 -2.81 1.28 -7.72
C LEU A 4 -1.59 2.16 -8.05
N ASN A 5 -0.97 1.96 -9.22
CA ASN A 5 0.13 2.83 -9.65
C ASN A 5 -0.35 4.27 -9.84
N ARG A 6 -1.54 4.46 -10.42
CA ARG A 6 -2.13 5.79 -10.59
C ARG A 6 -2.43 6.48 -9.26
N VAL A 7 -2.99 5.75 -8.31
CA VAL A 7 -3.30 6.27 -6.96
C VAL A 7 -2.03 6.64 -6.21
N VAL A 8 -0.97 5.83 -6.32
CA VAL A 8 0.34 6.15 -5.73
C VAL A 8 0.92 7.44 -6.32
N ASP A 9 0.86 7.61 -7.65
CA ASP A 9 1.33 8.84 -8.30
C ASP A 9 0.51 10.06 -7.85
N MET A 10 -0.79 9.92 -7.62
CA MET A 10 -1.65 11.02 -7.16
C MET A 10 -1.36 11.43 -5.70
N ILE A 11 -1.04 10.45 -4.85
CA ILE A 11 -0.83 10.69 -3.42
C ILE A 11 0.58 11.23 -3.13
N GLU A 12 1.53 11.08 -4.05
CA GLU A 12 2.85 11.74 -3.96
C GLU A 12 2.70 13.26 -3.76
N ASP A 13 1.71 13.88 -4.41
CA ASP A 13 1.45 15.32 -4.32
C ASP A 13 0.45 15.70 -3.20
N MET A 14 -0.01 14.74 -2.38
CA MET A 14 -1.02 14.95 -1.33
C MET A 14 -0.48 14.54 0.05
N PRO A 15 0.45 15.31 0.64
CA PRO A 15 1.17 14.94 1.86
C PRO A 15 0.30 14.87 3.13
N ASN A 16 -0.96 15.29 3.04
CA ASN A 16 -1.91 15.34 4.14
C ASN A 16 -2.77 14.06 4.20
N ILE A 17 -2.75 13.22 3.16
CA ILE A 17 -3.50 11.96 3.14
C ILE A 17 -2.72 10.94 3.97
N GLN A 18 -3.32 10.50 5.07
CA GLN A 18 -2.73 9.52 5.98
C GLN A 18 -3.14 8.08 5.68
N TRP A 19 -4.29 7.89 5.03
CA TRP A 19 -4.89 6.58 4.81
C TRP A 19 -5.47 6.48 3.41
N ILE A 20 -5.27 5.33 2.77
CA ILE A 20 -5.98 4.90 1.56
C ILE A 20 -6.88 3.75 1.97
N PHE A 21 -8.15 3.79 1.57
CA PHE A 21 -9.05 2.66 1.66
C PHE A 21 -9.27 2.10 0.26
N LEU A 22 -9.01 0.80 0.08
CA LEU A 22 -9.37 0.08 -1.14
C LEU A 22 -10.63 -0.74 -0.89
N ALA A 23 -11.62 -0.56 -1.75
CA ALA A 23 -12.93 -1.18 -1.67
C ALA A 23 -13.44 -1.54 -3.07
N ASP A 24 -14.36 -2.49 -3.13
CA ASP A 24 -15.12 -2.80 -4.34
C ASP A 24 -16.28 -1.79 -4.52
N ASP A 25 -16.88 -1.76 -5.71
CA ASP A 25 -17.94 -0.81 -6.07
C ASP A 25 -19.25 -1.02 -5.30
N ASP A 26 -19.45 -2.20 -4.72
CA ASP A 26 -20.59 -2.59 -3.90
C ASP A 26 -20.30 -2.58 -2.38
N THR A 27 -19.13 -2.07 -1.96
CA THR A 27 -18.77 -2.02 -0.54
C THR A 27 -19.48 -0.86 0.20
N ILE A 28 -20.31 -1.19 1.19
CA ILE A 28 -20.91 -0.20 2.10
C ILE A 28 -19.93 0.12 3.23
N LEU A 29 -19.57 1.40 3.38
CA LEU A 29 -18.58 1.84 4.36
C LEU A 29 -19.19 2.71 5.47
N GLY A 30 -19.02 2.27 6.72
CA GLY A 30 -19.26 3.10 7.90
C GLY A 30 -18.10 4.05 8.18
N VAL A 31 -18.07 5.20 7.52
CA VAL A 31 -16.94 6.16 7.56
C VAL A 31 -16.53 6.53 8.99
N GLN A 32 -17.49 6.85 9.86
CA GLN A 32 -17.22 7.22 11.25
C GLN A 32 -16.50 6.11 12.03
N ARG A 33 -16.99 4.87 11.92
CA ARG A 33 -16.39 3.69 12.58
C ARG A 33 -15.01 3.39 12.03
N LEU A 34 -14.83 3.54 10.71
CA LEU A 34 -13.52 3.40 10.08
C LEU A 34 -12.54 4.44 10.65
N CYS A 35 -12.92 5.72 10.70
CA CYS A 35 -12.08 6.78 11.26
C CYS A 35 -11.72 6.53 12.73
N GLU A 36 -12.67 6.08 13.55
CA GLU A 36 -12.43 5.71 14.94
C GLU A 36 -11.36 4.62 15.05
N VAL A 37 -11.48 3.53 14.28
CA VAL A 37 -10.49 2.45 14.26
C VAL A 37 -9.14 2.95 13.78
N LEU A 38 -9.10 3.69 12.66
CA LEU A 38 -7.85 4.21 12.09
C LEU A 38 -7.15 5.22 13.02
N SER A 39 -7.90 5.94 13.85
CA SER A 39 -7.34 6.89 14.83
C SER A 39 -6.48 6.21 15.90
N CYS A 40 -6.73 4.92 16.18
CA CYS A 40 -5.93 4.13 17.13
C CYS A 40 -4.53 3.79 16.60
N TYR A 41 -4.32 3.85 15.29
CA TYR A 41 -3.03 3.51 14.66
C TYR A 41 -2.20 4.77 14.45
N ARG A 42 -1.25 5.00 15.37
CA ARG A 42 -0.30 6.12 15.28
C ARG A 42 0.71 5.83 14.17
N GLY A 43 0.70 6.68 13.13
CA GLY A 43 1.65 6.58 12.03
C GLY A 43 3.10 6.59 12.49
N GLY A 44 3.78 5.47 12.27
CA GLY A 44 5.19 5.25 12.58
C GLY A 44 6.02 5.00 11.33
N ALA A 45 7.24 4.49 11.50
CA ALA A 45 8.13 4.15 10.37
C ALA A 45 7.68 2.91 9.59
N ALA A 46 6.90 2.03 10.23
CA ALA A 46 6.40 0.80 9.62
C ALA A 46 5.11 1.04 8.84
N LEU A 47 4.99 0.38 7.68
CA LEU A 47 3.75 0.36 6.89
C LEU A 47 2.68 -0.41 7.67
N THR A 48 1.56 0.26 7.97
CA THR A 48 0.37 -0.39 8.57
C THR A 48 -0.64 -0.73 7.48
N LEU A 49 -1.07 -1.99 7.45
CA LEU A 49 -2.17 -2.48 6.62
C LEU A 49 -3.23 -3.09 7.54
N LEU A 50 -4.50 -2.72 7.34
CA LEU A 50 -5.65 -3.22 8.07
C LEU A 50 -6.68 -3.78 7.10
N GLY A 51 -7.27 -4.92 7.43
CA GLY A 51 -8.42 -5.46 6.71
C GLY A 51 -8.70 -6.88 7.14
N GLU A 52 -9.68 -7.50 6.51
CA GLU A 52 -10.08 -8.87 6.83
C GLU A 52 -9.01 -9.86 6.36
N ARG A 53 -8.56 -10.71 7.28
CA ARG A 53 -7.51 -11.69 7.01
C ARG A 53 -8.08 -12.93 6.33
N TYR A 54 -7.60 -13.23 5.12
CA TYR A 54 -7.77 -14.53 4.51
C TYR A 54 -6.86 -15.56 5.18
N GLY A 55 -7.36 -16.78 5.39
CA GLY A 55 -6.51 -17.86 5.87
C GLY A 55 -6.26 -17.89 7.37
N TYR A 56 -7.28 -17.50 8.13
CA TYR A 56 -7.33 -17.77 9.57
C TYR A 56 -7.21 -19.28 9.84
N GLY A 57 -6.11 -19.69 10.49
CA GLY A 57 -5.84 -21.09 10.83
C GLY A 57 -4.82 -21.82 9.95
N TYR A 58 -4.31 -21.21 8.87
CA TYR A 58 -3.23 -21.82 8.06
C TYR A 58 -1.84 -21.83 8.73
N GLY A 59 -1.67 -21.18 9.89
CA GLY A 59 -0.44 -21.22 10.68
C GLY A 59 -0.38 -22.33 11.73
N LYS A 60 -1.40 -23.21 11.82
CA LYS A 60 -1.38 -24.34 12.76
C LYS A 60 -0.47 -25.44 12.19
N ARG A 61 0.25 -26.16 13.06
CA ARG A 61 1.26 -27.17 12.70
C ARG A 61 0.76 -28.21 11.66
N GLU A 62 -0.54 -28.48 11.64
CA GLU A 62 -1.20 -29.43 10.74
C GLU A 62 -1.55 -28.85 9.35
N THR A 63 -1.66 -27.52 9.21
CA THR A 63 -2.09 -26.80 8.00
C THR A 63 -1.03 -25.86 7.43
N ALA A 64 0.13 -25.74 8.10
CA ALA A 64 1.25 -24.83 7.81
C ALA A 64 1.79 -24.89 6.36
N ALA A 65 1.48 -25.94 5.61
CA ALA A 65 1.92 -26.13 4.22
C ALA A 65 0.83 -25.85 3.16
N LYS A 66 -0.39 -25.45 3.55
CA LYS A 66 -1.53 -25.36 2.62
C LYS A 66 -2.34 -24.06 2.79
N GLY A 67 -1.76 -22.93 2.41
CA GLY A 67 -2.53 -21.68 2.27
C GLY A 67 -1.67 -20.42 2.20
N TYR A 68 -2.24 -19.35 1.66
CA TYR A 68 -1.67 -18.00 1.70
C TYR A 68 -2.40 -17.18 2.75
N ASP A 69 -1.64 -16.40 3.50
CA ASP A 69 -2.13 -15.44 4.48
C ASP A 69 -1.99 -14.02 3.92
N TYR A 70 -3.11 -13.36 3.66
CA TYR A 70 -3.16 -12.02 3.10
C TYR A 70 -4.46 -11.31 3.49
N ILE A 71 -4.49 -9.99 3.38
CA ILE A 71 -5.70 -9.21 3.59
C ILE A 71 -6.58 -9.32 2.34
N THR A 72 -7.85 -9.70 2.50
CA THR A 72 -8.79 -9.85 1.38
C THR A 72 -9.09 -8.50 0.72
N GLY A 73 -9.31 -8.52 -0.60
CA GLY A 73 -9.77 -7.34 -1.34
C GLY A 73 -11.23 -7.01 -1.04
N GLY A 74 -12.11 -8.02 -1.13
CA GLY A 74 -13.56 -7.86 -0.99
C GLY A 74 -14.05 -7.49 0.42
N GLY A 75 -13.27 -7.74 1.47
CA GLY A 75 -13.56 -7.23 2.82
C GLY A 75 -13.17 -5.76 3.02
N GLY A 76 -12.55 -5.14 2.01
CA GLY A 76 -11.94 -3.82 2.09
C GLY A 76 -10.65 -3.82 2.93
N HIS A 77 -9.72 -2.93 2.57
CA HIS A 77 -8.52 -2.74 3.38
C HIS A 77 -8.00 -1.30 3.40
N SER A 78 -7.47 -0.91 4.55
CA SER A 78 -6.83 0.38 4.78
C SER A 78 -5.31 0.25 4.77
N GLY A 79 -4.64 1.06 3.97
CA GLY A 79 -3.19 1.20 3.96
C GLY A 79 -2.75 2.57 4.45
N GLN A 80 -1.77 2.61 5.34
CA GLN A 80 -1.23 3.86 5.84
C GLN A 80 -0.27 4.51 4.82
N CYS A 81 -0.56 5.76 4.46
CA CYS A 81 0.34 6.64 3.73
C CYS A 81 1.17 7.48 4.71
N GLY A 82 2.08 6.82 5.43
CA GLY A 82 3.01 7.49 6.34
C GLY A 82 4.24 8.03 5.62
N ARG A 83 4.76 9.17 6.07
CA ARG A 83 5.96 9.91 5.57
C ARG A 83 7.26 9.09 5.44
N GLY A 84 7.28 7.81 5.83
CA GLY A 84 8.41 6.87 5.67
C GLY A 84 8.15 5.73 4.68
N ALA A 85 6.93 5.22 4.58
CA ALA A 85 6.61 4.01 3.81
C ALA A 85 6.42 4.30 2.30
N CYS A 86 5.67 5.34 1.94
CA CYS A 86 5.61 5.79 0.54
C CYS A 86 6.98 6.31 0.07
N THR A 87 7.71 6.99 0.95
CA THR A 87 9.03 7.57 0.67
C THR A 87 10.09 6.52 0.32
N ALA A 88 10.02 5.32 0.90
CA ALA A 88 10.95 4.23 0.58
C ALA A 88 10.75 3.70 -0.86
N HIS A 89 9.49 3.48 -1.27
CA HIS A 89 9.17 3.09 -2.65
C HIS A 89 9.44 4.22 -3.65
N LEU A 90 9.17 5.48 -3.26
CA LEU A 90 9.49 6.68 -4.06
C LEU A 90 10.99 6.92 -4.21
N ARG A 91 11.82 6.71 -3.18
CA ARG A 91 13.28 6.88 -3.26
C ARG A 91 13.90 5.86 -4.21
N LEU A 92 13.44 4.61 -4.18
CA LEU A 92 13.86 3.58 -5.13
C LEU A 92 13.43 3.93 -6.56
N ARG A 93 12.21 4.44 -6.76
CA ARG A 93 11.74 4.86 -8.09
C ARG A 93 12.47 6.10 -8.62
N ARG A 94 12.74 7.13 -7.80
CA ARG A 94 13.55 8.30 -8.21
C ARG A 94 14.98 7.87 -8.58
N ALA A 95 15.60 6.99 -7.80
CA ALA A 95 16.94 6.45 -8.10
C ALA A 95 16.99 5.59 -9.37
N GLN A 96 15.90 4.92 -9.74
CA GLN A 96 15.80 4.17 -10.99
C GLN A 96 15.47 5.08 -12.20
N ARG A 97 14.71 6.16 -12.00
CA ARG A 97 14.35 7.13 -13.05
C ARG A 97 15.54 8.00 -13.45
N THR A 98 16.38 8.43 -12.48
CA THR A 98 17.65 9.13 -12.77
C THR A 98 18.64 8.23 -13.49
N ARG A 99 18.81 6.96 -13.06
CA ARG A 99 19.68 5.99 -13.78
C ARG A 99 19.23 5.72 -15.22
N ARG A 100 17.92 5.69 -15.50
CA ARG A 100 17.40 5.52 -16.87
C ARG A 100 17.59 6.76 -17.76
N HIS A 101 17.57 7.96 -17.19
CA HIS A 101 17.87 9.18 -17.95
C HIS A 101 19.36 9.29 -18.29
N ASP A 102 20.23 8.91 -17.36
CA ASP A 102 21.68 8.99 -17.53
C ASP A 102 22.19 7.98 -18.57
N THR A 103 21.69 6.74 -18.52
CA THR A 103 21.99 5.71 -19.53
C THR A 103 21.43 6.03 -20.92
N ARG A 104 20.35 6.80 -21.03
CA ARG A 104 19.85 7.30 -22.32
C ARG A 104 20.71 8.43 -22.89
N ARG A 105 21.25 9.33 -22.05
CA ARG A 105 22.18 10.38 -22.49
C ARG A 105 23.50 9.79 -22.97
N LEU A 106 24.05 8.80 -22.26
CA LEU A 106 25.30 8.13 -22.66
C LEU A 106 25.20 7.40 -24.01
N ARG A 107 24.04 6.80 -24.33
CA ARG A 107 23.78 6.14 -25.62
C ARG A 107 23.52 7.10 -26.79
N GLN A 108 23.26 8.38 -26.54
CA GLN A 108 23.06 9.40 -27.58
C GLN A 108 24.34 10.22 -27.84
N ALA A 109 25.37 10.02 -27.02
CA ALA A 109 26.67 10.68 -27.13
C ALA A 109 27.78 9.76 -27.69
N THR A 110 27.41 8.58 -28.22
CA THR A 110 28.27 7.66 -28.99
C THR A 110 27.74 7.56 -30.40
#